data_AF-A0A2C9KW18-F1
#
_entry.id   AF-A0A2C9KW18-F1
#
_cell.length_a   1.000
_cell.length_b   1.000
_cell.length_c   1.000
_cell.angle_alpha   90.00
_cell.angle_beta   90.00
_cell.angle_gamma   90.00
#
_symmetry.space_group_name_H-M   'P 1'
#
loop_
_entity.id
_entity.type
_entity.pdbx_description
1 polymer ?
#
loop_
_entity_poly.entity_id
_entity_poly.type
_entity_poly.pdbx_seq_one_letter_code
_entity_poly.pdbx_strand_id
1 'polypeptide(L)'
;MPDNWDFWLKYQEAVFHLVEDSYTDMKQEPSSDDSTPNTHAHLEAMQKFIEDKIQSMQNGVMMRGPYLAEIEFVKQISIRKLTTTSINQKSALELLQEYFQHFGNKSSCYNDIKLYLDLLQAQELDQLVEFMKSDTGLESSDGSLIYARDVNQLTKHLVYLQLTRTMGKHSLLSIQEALALSQELLLRYRDGLQFGKELLPTDIQYSDNYLLLAVHLLLDVWSKTKDDVHLWRAIVHLELAIRDSVSNYQIKLLLIRLYCRKGVFGPCPALYDGMEIKHIMNDTLGHIVSNDVIRLGHFMEAGTMYATMVRFFVVNQKEASEHLMSSYKFGSFGRVSYLE
;
A
#
# COMPACT_ATOMS: atom_id res chain seq x y z
N MET A 1 3.44 -13.64 -19.28
CA MET A 1 3.69 -14.57 -18.15
C MET A 1 4.61 -14.03 -17.05
N PRO A 2 5.75 -13.35 -17.33
CA PRO A 2 6.75 -13.11 -16.27
C PRO A 2 6.31 -12.19 -15.12
N ASP A 3 5.27 -11.35 -15.31
CA ASP A 3 4.77 -10.42 -14.27
C ASP A 3 3.37 -10.78 -13.74
N ASN A 4 2.82 -11.95 -14.08
CA ASN A 4 1.51 -12.38 -13.56
C ASN A 4 1.70 -13.04 -12.19
N TRP A 5 1.30 -12.32 -11.13
CA TRP A 5 1.48 -12.78 -9.75
C TRP A 5 0.71 -14.06 -9.42
N ASP A 6 -0.51 -14.24 -9.95
CA ASP A 6 -1.29 -15.46 -9.70
C ASP A 6 -0.59 -16.72 -10.23
N PHE A 7 0.13 -16.61 -11.35
CA PHE A 7 0.91 -17.73 -11.88
C PHE A 7 2.17 -18.00 -11.06
N TRP A 8 2.82 -16.98 -10.51
CA TRP A 8 3.94 -17.17 -9.59
C TRP A 8 3.50 -17.91 -8.33
N LEU A 9 2.40 -17.48 -7.71
CA LEU A 9 1.85 -18.14 -6.53
C LEU A 9 1.48 -19.60 -6.81
N LYS A 10 0.76 -19.87 -7.91
CA LYS A 10 0.38 -21.25 -8.29
C LYS A 10 1.59 -22.12 -8.60
N TYR A 11 2.61 -21.56 -9.27
CA TYR A 11 3.83 -22.28 -9.59
C TYR A 11 4.59 -22.67 -8.32
N GLN A 12 4.85 -21.71 -7.43
CA GLN A 12 5.56 -21.96 -6.18
C GLN A 12 4.80 -22.96 -5.30
N GLU A 13 3.48 -22.80 -5.16
CA GLU A 13 2.65 -23.73 -4.38
C GLU A 13 2.71 -25.15 -4.93
N ALA A 14 2.65 -25.31 -6.26
CA ALA A 14 2.80 -26.62 -6.89
C ALA A 14 4.17 -27.25 -6.61
N VAL A 15 5.25 -26.47 -6.66
CA VAL A 15 6.59 -26.97 -6.34
C VAL A 15 6.71 -27.36 -4.86
N PHE A 16 6.17 -26.55 -3.95
CA PHE A 16 6.16 -26.89 -2.52
C PHE A 16 5.35 -28.16 -2.22
N HIS A 17 4.22 -28.38 -2.90
CA HIS A 17 3.49 -29.64 -2.80
C HIS A 17 4.31 -30.84 -3.31
N LEU A 18 5.03 -30.70 -4.43
CA LEU A 18 5.92 -31.78 -4.91
C LEU A 18 7.03 -32.11 -3.90
N VAL A 19 7.53 -31.09 -3.20
CA VAL A 19 8.51 -31.23 -2.12
C VAL A 19 7.92 -31.97 -0.91
N GLU A 20 6.72 -31.59 -0.47
CA GLU A 20 6.00 -32.20 0.65
C GLU A 20 5.64 -33.66 0.38
N ASP A 21 5.22 -33.96 -0.86
CA ASP A 21 4.87 -35.32 -1.30
C ASP A 21 6.10 -36.19 -1.63
N SER A 22 7.32 -35.65 -1.48
CA SER A 22 8.59 -36.34 -1.82
C SER A 22 8.60 -36.90 -3.25
N TYR A 23 8.01 -36.17 -4.20
CA TYR A 23 7.81 -36.65 -5.56
C TYR A 23 9.14 -36.93 -6.28
N THR A 24 9.27 -38.14 -6.82
CA THR A 24 10.37 -38.57 -7.69
C THR A 24 9.91 -38.74 -9.13
N ASP A 25 10.62 -38.09 -10.05
CA ASP A 25 10.35 -38.17 -11.47
C ASP A 25 10.63 -39.61 -11.94
N MET A 26 9.61 -40.33 -12.40
CA MET A 26 9.69 -41.79 -12.72
C MET A 26 10.68 -42.15 -13.86
N LYS A 27 11.42 -41.17 -14.39
CA LYS A 27 12.44 -41.33 -15.45
C LYS A 27 13.88 -41.38 -14.91
N GLN A 28 14.11 -41.17 -13.62
CA GLN A 28 15.42 -41.39 -12.99
C GLN A 28 15.43 -42.79 -12.35
N GLU A 29 16.34 -43.66 -12.79
CA GLU A 29 16.54 -44.98 -12.16
C GLU A 29 16.84 -44.80 -10.67
N PRO A 30 16.27 -45.63 -9.78
CA PRO A 30 16.45 -45.46 -8.35
C PRO A 30 17.90 -45.81 -7.98
N SER A 31 18.74 -44.80 -7.75
CA SER A 31 19.95 -44.99 -6.98
C SER A 31 19.53 -45.35 -5.56
N SER A 32 19.86 -46.57 -5.17
CA SER A 32 19.69 -47.03 -3.80
C SER A 32 20.54 -46.16 -2.88
N ASP A 33 19.92 -45.73 -1.77
CA ASP A 33 20.55 -45.10 -0.61
C ASP A 33 20.60 -43.57 -0.60
N ASP A 34 19.45 -42.90 -0.70
CA ASP A 34 19.29 -41.57 -0.10
C ASP A 34 17.80 -41.20 0.09
N SER A 35 17.37 -41.03 1.34
CA SER A 35 16.00 -40.58 1.67
C SER A 35 15.84 -39.04 1.63
N THR A 36 16.85 -38.32 1.12
CA THR A 36 16.98 -36.86 1.13
C THR A 36 17.30 -36.11 -0.20
N PRO A 37 17.47 -36.71 -1.41
CA PRO A 37 17.89 -35.96 -2.61
C PRO A 37 16.80 -35.09 -3.26
N ASN A 38 15.54 -35.52 -3.23
CA ASN A 38 14.55 -35.00 -4.17
C ASN A 38 13.94 -33.67 -3.77
N THR A 39 13.79 -33.43 -2.47
CA THR A 39 13.33 -32.15 -1.93
C THR A 39 14.26 -31.00 -2.33
N HIS A 40 15.57 -31.21 -2.25
CA HIS A 40 16.57 -30.20 -2.59
C HIS A 40 16.57 -29.88 -4.08
N ALA A 41 16.46 -30.88 -4.95
CA ALA A 41 16.44 -30.70 -6.40
C ALA A 41 15.28 -29.81 -6.89
N HIS A 42 14.06 -29.98 -6.34
CA HIS A 42 12.90 -29.17 -6.72
C HIS A 42 13.04 -27.71 -6.26
N LEU A 43 13.56 -27.48 -5.05
CA LEU A 43 13.80 -26.13 -4.51
C LEU A 43 14.91 -25.40 -5.28
N GLU A 44 16.01 -26.09 -5.58
CA GLU A 44 17.11 -25.56 -6.40
C GLU A 44 16.66 -25.23 -7.82
N ALA A 45 15.85 -26.09 -8.45
CA ALA A 45 15.29 -25.84 -9.77
C ALA A 45 14.36 -24.60 -9.77
N MET A 46 13.54 -24.44 -8.74
CA MET A 46 12.67 -23.26 -8.60
C MET A 46 13.47 -21.98 -8.38
N GLN A 47 14.47 -21.99 -7.48
CA GLN A 47 15.34 -20.83 -7.27
C GLN A 47 16.04 -20.45 -8.57
N LYS A 48 16.66 -21.42 -9.26
CA LYS A 48 17.33 -21.19 -10.53
C LYS A 48 16.38 -20.63 -11.59
N PHE A 49 15.15 -21.11 -11.66
CA PHE A 49 14.16 -20.58 -12.58
C PHE A 49 13.84 -19.10 -12.29
N ILE A 50 13.70 -18.73 -11.02
CA ILE A 50 13.49 -17.33 -10.61
C ILE A 50 14.71 -16.48 -10.99
N GLU A 51 15.91 -16.93 -10.67
CA GLU A 51 17.18 -16.24 -10.98
C GLU A 51 17.36 -16.07 -12.49
N ASP A 52 17.13 -17.11 -13.29
CA ASP A 52 17.20 -17.04 -14.76
C ASP A 52 16.21 -16.00 -15.31
N LYS A 53 15.01 -15.89 -14.72
CA LYS A 53 14.05 -14.84 -15.08
C LYS A 53 14.57 -13.46 -14.73
N ILE A 54 15.14 -13.27 -13.54
CA ILE A 54 15.74 -11.99 -13.13
C ILE A 54 16.90 -11.60 -14.05
N GLN A 55 17.82 -12.53 -14.31
CA GLN A 55 18.98 -12.32 -15.20
C GLN A 55 18.56 -11.99 -16.63
N SER A 56 17.51 -12.65 -17.15
CA SER A 56 16.99 -12.37 -18.50
C SER A 56 16.48 -10.93 -18.67
N MET A 57 16.23 -10.21 -17.57
CA MET A 57 15.75 -8.82 -17.57
C MET A 57 16.85 -7.78 -17.35
N GLN A 58 18.11 -8.16 -17.07
CA GLN A 58 19.16 -7.20 -16.69
C GLN A 58 19.43 -6.11 -17.75
N ASN A 59 19.19 -6.41 -19.03
CA ASN A 59 19.36 -5.47 -20.14
C ASN A 59 18.03 -4.89 -20.65
N GLY A 60 16.93 -5.09 -19.92
CA GLY A 60 15.58 -4.72 -20.34
C GLY A 60 14.77 -4.01 -19.25
N VAL A 61 13.45 -3.99 -19.44
CA VAL A 61 12.53 -3.45 -18.43
C VAL A 61 12.44 -4.43 -17.28
N MET A 62 12.81 -3.98 -16.09
CA MET A 62 12.69 -4.76 -14.86
C MET A 62 11.22 -4.91 -14.48
N MET A 63 10.75 -6.14 -14.36
CA MET A 63 9.39 -6.48 -13.92
C MET A 63 9.40 -6.81 -12.42
N ARG A 64 8.33 -6.46 -11.71
CA ARG A 64 8.24 -6.61 -10.24
C ARG A 64 8.07 -8.06 -9.82
N GLY A 65 7.29 -8.83 -10.59
CA GLY A 65 6.88 -10.19 -10.29
C GLY A 65 8.05 -11.13 -9.98
N PRO A 66 9.11 -11.22 -10.82
CA PRO A 66 10.23 -12.12 -10.54
C PRO A 66 10.98 -11.79 -9.25
N TYR A 67 11.22 -10.51 -8.94
CA TYR A 67 11.85 -10.12 -7.68
C TYR A 67 10.95 -10.39 -6.46
N LEU A 68 9.63 -10.17 -6.60
CA LEU A 68 8.67 -10.56 -5.55
C LEU A 68 8.61 -12.07 -5.37
N ALA A 69 8.74 -12.84 -6.46
CA ALA A 69 8.75 -14.29 -6.39
C ALA A 69 9.98 -14.80 -5.62
N GLU A 70 11.13 -14.15 -5.77
CA GLU A 70 12.33 -14.46 -4.99
C GLU A 70 12.12 -14.23 -3.48
N ILE A 71 11.49 -13.11 -3.09
CA ILE A 71 11.17 -12.82 -1.68
C ILE A 71 10.10 -13.80 -1.15
N GLU A 72 9.05 -14.08 -1.91
CA GLU A 72 8.00 -15.02 -1.52
C GLU A 72 8.55 -16.45 -1.39
N PHE A 73 9.52 -16.85 -2.20
CA PHE A 73 10.22 -18.12 -2.05
C PHE A 73 10.90 -18.26 -0.68
N VAL A 74 11.62 -17.22 -0.22
CA VAL A 74 12.23 -17.18 1.12
C VAL A 74 11.17 -17.27 2.21
N LYS A 75 10.08 -16.53 2.06
CA LYS A 75 8.96 -16.56 3.00
C LYS A 75 8.36 -17.94 3.13
N GLN A 76 8.12 -18.62 2.02
CA GLN A 76 7.52 -19.95 2.02
C GLN A 76 8.47 -21.02 2.60
N ILE A 77 9.78 -20.91 2.35
CA ILE A 77 10.78 -21.75 3.03
C ILE A 77 10.73 -21.54 4.55
N SER A 78 10.68 -20.28 5.00
CA SER A 78 10.63 -19.93 6.42
C SER A 78 9.36 -20.47 7.09
N ILE A 79 8.19 -20.28 6.47
CA ILE A 79 6.89 -20.78 6.96
C ILE A 79 6.89 -22.31 7.08
N ARG A 80 7.40 -23.00 6.06
CA ARG A 80 7.47 -24.47 6.03
C ARG A 80 8.62 -25.06 6.84
N LYS A 81 9.51 -24.22 7.40
CA LYS A 81 10.70 -24.61 8.16
C LYS A 81 11.60 -25.59 7.40
N LEU A 82 11.70 -25.40 6.09
CA LEU A 82 12.54 -26.25 5.24
C LEU A 82 14.01 -25.91 5.47
N THR A 83 14.86 -26.93 5.52
CA THR A 83 16.30 -26.73 5.64
C THR A 83 16.88 -26.54 4.25
N THR A 84 17.59 -25.43 4.03
CA THR A 84 18.11 -25.03 2.71
C THR A 84 19.64 -24.96 2.69
N THR A 85 20.33 -25.77 3.49
CA THR A 85 21.80 -25.68 3.67
C THR A 85 22.61 -25.82 2.38
N SER A 86 22.05 -26.39 1.31
CA SER A 86 22.69 -26.50 -0.02
C SER A 86 22.37 -25.34 -0.97
N ILE A 87 21.43 -24.47 -0.61
CA ILE A 87 20.89 -23.41 -1.46
C ILE A 87 21.57 -22.09 -1.08
N ASN A 88 22.35 -21.51 -2.00
CA ASN A 88 22.96 -20.19 -1.81
C ASN A 88 21.89 -19.10 -1.99
N GLN A 89 21.04 -18.94 -0.99
CA GLN A 89 19.91 -18.01 -1.00
C GLN A 89 20.28 -16.69 -0.32
N LYS A 90 19.99 -15.56 -0.97
CA LYS A 90 20.08 -14.24 -0.34
C LYS A 90 19.15 -14.17 0.87
N SER A 91 19.56 -13.46 1.89
CA SER A 91 18.71 -13.17 3.05
C SER A 91 17.49 -12.33 2.65
N ALA A 92 16.42 -12.41 3.45
CA ALA A 92 15.24 -11.57 3.23
C ALA A 92 15.60 -10.07 3.24
N LEU A 93 16.56 -9.67 4.08
CA LEU A 93 17.03 -8.28 4.14
C LEU A 93 17.67 -7.85 2.82
N GLU A 94 18.63 -8.64 2.29
CA GLU A 94 19.32 -8.33 1.04
C GLU A 94 18.33 -8.22 -0.13
N LEU A 95 17.36 -9.12 -0.21
CA LEU A 95 16.34 -9.10 -1.26
C LEU A 95 15.42 -7.89 -1.17
N LEU A 96 15.03 -7.48 0.03
CA LEU A 96 14.21 -6.28 0.22
C LEU A 96 15.00 -4.99 -0.08
N GLN A 97 16.29 -4.95 0.25
CA GLN A 97 17.18 -3.85 -0.12
C GLN A 97 17.34 -3.73 -1.63
N GLU A 98 17.61 -4.84 -2.32
CA GLU A 98 17.68 -4.90 -3.79
C GLU A 98 16.36 -4.50 -4.44
N TYR A 99 15.23 -5.00 -3.91
CA TYR A 99 13.90 -4.63 -4.39
C TYR A 99 13.66 -3.12 -4.29
N PHE A 100 14.03 -2.52 -3.16
CA PHE A 100 13.89 -1.08 -2.96
C PHE A 100 14.80 -0.27 -3.90
N GLN A 101 16.01 -0.73 -4.20
CA GLN A 101 16.88 -0.06 -5.17
C GLN A 101 16.25 0.00 -6.56
N HIS A 102 15.63 -1.10 -6.99
CA HIS A 102 15.02 -1.19 -8.32
C HIS A 102 13.67 -0.48 -8.41
N PHE A 103 12.81 -0.61 -7.39
CA PHE A 103 11.42 -0.19 -7.46
C PHE A 103 11.02 0.90 -6.47
N GLY A 104 11.94 1.38 -5.63
CA GLY A 104 11.65 2.41 -4.61
C GLY A 104 11.11 3.72 -5.20
N ASN A 105 11.45 4.05 -6.45
CA ASN A 105 10.87 5.19 -7.16
C ASN A 105 9.42 4.97 -7.65
N LYS A 106 8.80 3.83 -7.34
CA LYS A 106 7.40 3.52 -7.65
C LYS A 106 6.59 3.49 -6.36
N SER A 107 5.43 4.14 -6.37
CA SER A 107 4.52 4.17 -5.21
C SER A 107 4.03 2.78 -4.80
N SER A 108 4.01 1.80 -5.73
CA SER A 108 3.65 0.41 -5.42
C SER A 108 4.63 -0.26 -4.46
N CYS A 109 5.91 0.15 -4.45
CA CYS A 109 6.96 -0.46 -3.65
C CYS A 109 6.62 -0.53 -2.15
N TYR A 110 5.91 0.47 -1.63
CA TYR A 110 5.40 0.45 -0.26
C TYR A 110 4.50 -0.76 0.02
N ASN A 111 3.48 -0.99 -0.82
CA ASN A 111 2.56 -2.11 -0.63
C ASN A 111 3.26 -3.45 -0.87
N ASP A 112 4.21 -3.47 -1.80
CA ASP A 112 4.98 -4.64 -2.19
C ASP A 112 5.89 -5.10 -1.01
N ILE A 113 6.73 -4.21 -0.46
CA ILE A 113 7.63 -4.52 0.68
C ILE A 113 6.86 -4.79 1.97
N LYS A 114 5.77 -4.07 2.22
CA LYS A 114 4.98 -4.18 3.45
C LYS A 114 4.54 -5.62 3.76
N LEU A 115 4.29 -6.43 2.73
CA LEU A 115 3.85 -7.83 2.87
C LEU A 115 4.92 -8.77 3.44
N TYR A 116 6.17 -8.33 3.49
CA TYR A 116 7.33 -9.16 3.82
C TYR A 116 8.12 -8.67 5.03
N LEU A 117 7.65 -7.60 5.70
CA LEU A 117 8.33 -7.04 6.88
C LEU A 117 8.45 -8.05 8.03
N ASP A 118 7.49 -8.96 8.15
CA ASP A 118 7.47 -10.00 9.19
C ASP A 118 8.54 -11.09 8.98
N LEU A 119 9.24 -11.09 7.83
CA LEU A 119 10.42 -11.95 7.62
C LEU A 119 11.65 -11.47 8.37
N LEU A 120 11.69 -10.18 8.74
CA LEU A 120 12.87 -9.55 9.31
C LEU A 120 12.78 -9.50 10.84
N GLN A 121 13.92 -9.74 11.48
CA GLN A 121 14.08 -9.47 12.90
C GLN A 121 14.16 -7.95 13.17
N ALA A 122 13.97 -7.55 14.43
CA ALA A 122 14.00 -6.14 14.82
C ALA A 122 15.28 -5.40 14.36
N GLN A 123 16.45 -6.05 14.48
CA GLN A 123 17.73 -5.50 14.04
C GLN A 123 17.79 -5.35 12.50
N GLU A 124 17.26 -6.31 11.76
CA GLU A 124 17.23 -6.26 10.28
C GLU A 124 16.24 -5.20 9.78
N LEU A 125 15.13 -4.98 10.49
CA LEU A 125 14.22 -3.86 10.22
C LEU A 125 14.93 -2.51 10.36
N ASP A 126 15.76 -2.33 11.40
CA ASP A 126 16.56 -1.11 11.57
C ASP A 126 17.59 -0.96 10.43
N GLN A 127 18.25 -2.05 10.04
CA GLN A 127 19.17 -2.04 8.90
C GLN A 127 18.47 -1.69 7.57
N LEU A 128 17.26 -2.21 7.34
CA LEU A 128 16.47 -1.88 6.15
C LEU A 128 16.08 -0.40 6.14
N VAL A 129 15.66 0.16 7.28
CA VAL A 129 15.29 1.57 7.42
C VAL A 129 16.48 2.48 7.12
N GLU A 130 17.64 2.22 7.73
CA GLU A 130 18.85 3.01 7.49
C GLU A 130 19.33 2.91 6.05
N PHE A 131 19.28 1.71 5.46
CA PHE A 131 19.56 1.52 4.05
C PHE A 131 18.62 2.37 3.17
N MET A 132 17.31 2.24 3.33
CA MET A 132 16.33 2.97 2.54
C MET A 132 16.52 4.48 2.69
N LYS A 133 16.77 4.95 3.92
CA LYS A 133 17.03 6.37 4.22
C LYS A 133 18.24 6.88 3.44
N SER A 134 19.38 6.19 3.52
CA SER A 134 20.60 6.57 2.82
C SER A 134 20.44 6.53 1.29
N ASP A 135 19.74 5.52 0.78
CA ASP A 135 19.49 5.29 -0.65
C ASP A 135 18.51 6.31 -1.27
N THR A 136 17.82 7.10 -0.46
CA THR A 136 17.05 8.26 -0.95
C THR A 136 17.95 9.43 -1.36
N GLY A 137 19.15 9.54 -0.79
CA GLY A 137 20.06 10.66 -1.03
C GLY A 137 19.53 12.01 -0.56
N LEU A 138 18.64 12.04 0.45
CA LEU A 138 18.06 13.26 1.04
C LEU A 138 18.56 13.53 2.47
N GLU A 139 19.72 12.98 2.83
CA GLU A 139 20.37 13.23 4.11
C GLU A 139 21.46 14.29 3.98
N SER A 140 21.50 15.23 4.93
CA SER A 140 22.60 16.18 5.05
C SER A 140 23.44 15.93 6.29
N SER A 141 24.76 16.08 6.16
CA SER A 141 25.71 15.96 7.27
C SER A 141 25.64 17.12 8.27
N ASP A 142 25.15 18.30 7.83
CA ASP A 142 25.00 19.50 8.66
C ASP A 142 23.58 19.67 9.25
N GLY A 143 22.67 18.71 9.01
CA GLY A 143 21.28 18.77 9.44
C GLY A 143 20.39 19.72 8.62
N SER A 144 20.89 20.26 7.51
CA SER A 144 20.06 21.05 6.59
C SER A 144 19.06 20.18 5.83
N LEU A 145 17.91 20.77 5.52
CA LEU A 145 16.85 20.09 4.79
C LEU A 145 17.18 20.02 3.30
N ILE A 146 17.32 18.80 2.77
CA ILE A 146 17.49 18.53 1.34
C ILE A 146 16.14 18.20 0.71
N TYR A 147 15.86 18.86 -0.42
CA TYR A 147 14.67 18.64 -1.23
C TYR A 147 14.95 17.66 -2.38
N ALA A 148 13.91 16.94 -2.80
CA ALA A 148 14.03 16.02 -3.93
C ALA A 148 14.31 16.78 -5.23
N ARG A 149 15.15 16.21 -6.10
CA ARG A 149 15.45 16.79 -7.42
C ARG A 149 14.42 16.46 -8.50
N ASP A 150 13.71 15.34 -8.31
CA ASP A 150 12.73 14.82 -9.25
C ASP A 150 11.68 13.96 -8.53
N VAL A 151 10.64 13.57 -9.27
CA VAL A 151 9.53 12.73 -8.77
C VAL A 151 10.00 11.35 -8.32
N ASN A 152 11.05 10.80 -8.92
CA ASN A 152 11.56 9.47 -8.58
C ASN A 152 12.18 9.48 -7.18
N GLN A 153 13.05 10.47 -6.90
CA GLN A 153 13.67 10.64 -5.60
C GLN A 153 12.62 11.00 -4.52
N LEU A 154 11.65 11.84 -4.89
CA LEU A 154 10.52 12.17 -4.02
C LEU A 154 9.72 10.92 -3.64
N THR A 155 9.36 10.10 -4.63
CA THR A 155 8.57 8.87 -4.42
C THR A 155 9.35 7.87 -3.58
N LYS A 156 10.65 7.71 -3.83
CA LYS A 156 11.54 6.85 -3.05
C LYS A 156 11.59 7.23 -1.57
N HIS A 157 11.70 8.53 -1.30
CA HIS A 157 11.66 9.03 0.08
C HIS A 157 10.29 8.86 0.74
N LEU A 158 9.19 9.04 -0.01
CA LEU A 158 7.84 8.73 0.51
C LEU A 158 7.69 7.25 0.88
N VAL A 159 8.15 6.32 0.04
CA VAL A 159 8.08 4.88 0.32
C VAL A 159 8.85 4.55 1.60
N TYR A 160 10.07 5.09 1.74
CA TYR A 160 10.87 5.00 2.97
C TYR A 160 10.08 5.46 4.21
N LEU A 161 9.48 6.66 4.16
CA LEU A 161 8.73 7.21 5.29
C LEU A 161 7.48 6.39 5.62
N GLN A 162 6.77 5.89 4.61
CA GLN A 162 5.57 5.06 4.79
C GLN A 162 5.89 3.70 5.42
N LEU A 163 6.99 3.08 5.00
CA LEU A 163 7.50 1.84 5.59
C LEU A 163 7.97 2.07 7.04
N THR A 164 8.75 3.13 7.27
CA THR A 164 9.20 3.55 8.62
C THR A 164 8.02 3.78 9.57
N ARG A 165 6.94 4.41 9.06
CA ARG A 165 5.68 4.58 9.80
C ARG A 165 5.00 3.24 10.11
N THR A 166 4.95 2.34 9.13
CA THR A 166 4.29 1.02 9.27
C THR A 166 5.03 0.11 10.26
N MET A 167 6.36 0.21 10.30
CA MET A 167 7.21 -0.46 11.31
C MET A 167 7.06 0.14 12.72
N GLY A 168 6.20 1.15 12.91
CA GLY A 168 5.92 1.77 14.20
C GLY A 168 6.99 2.75 14.70
N LYS A 169 8.05 3.01 13.93
CA LYS A 169 9.19 3.85 14.36
C LYS A 169 8.76 5.28 14.66
N HIS A 170 7.88 5.87 13.85
CA HIS A 170 7.34 7.21 14.10
C HIS A 170 6.51 7.31 15.40
N SER A 171 5.91 6.21 15.87
CA SER A 171 5.15 6.21 17.13
C SER A 171 6.05 6.38 18.35
N LEU A 172 7.32 5.97 18.24
CA LEU A 172 8.35 6.05 19.28
C LEU A 172 8.95 7.45 19.44
N LEU A 173 8.73 8.35 18.47
CA LEU A 173 9.21 9.72 18.53
C LEU A 173 8.64 10.46 19.74
N SER A 174 9.49 11.28 20.36
CA SER A 174 9.06 12.28 21.32
C SER A 174 8.14 13.32 20.64
N ILE A 175 7.41 14.09 21.46
CA ILE A 175 6.52 15.13 20.95
C ILE A 175 7.30 16.15 20.10
N GLN A 176 8.50 16.54 20.54
CA GLN A 176 9.32 17.52 19.84
C GLN A 176 9.82 16.98 18.49
N GLU A 177 10.30 15.74 18.46
CA GLU A 177 10.75 15.09 17.22
C GLU A 177 9.60 14.89 16.22
N ALA A 178 8.42 14.47 16.69
CA ALA A 178 7.25 14.31 15.84
C ALA A 178 6.78 15.64 15.24
N LEU A 179 6.85 16.73 16.00
CA LEU A 179 6.52 18.07 15.49
C LEU A 179 7.58 18.59 14.50
N ALA A 180 8.87 18.37 14.78
CA ALA A 180 9.96 18.72 13.87
C ALA A 180 9.82 17.98 12.53
N LEU A 181 9.61 16.66 12.59
CA LEU A 181 9.37 15.84 11.40
C LEU A 181 8.12 16.31 10.66
N SER A 182 7.00 16.57 11.36
CA SER A 182 5.78 17.11 10.72
C SER A 182 6.06 18.41 9.96
N GLN A 183 6.81 19.34 10.55
CA GLN A 183 7.21 20.59 9.89
C GLN A 183 8.09 20.34 8.66
N GLU A 184 9.06 19.44 8.77
CA GLU A 184 9.95 19.05 7.67
C GLU A 184 9.17 18.45 6.49
N LEU A 185 8.21 17.56 6.77
CA LEU A 185 7.34 16.97 5.76
C LEU A 185 6.43 18.02 5.11
N LEU A 186 5.93 19.01 5.85
CA LEU A 186 5.17 20.12 5.28
C LEU A 186 6.01 21.01 4.35
N LEU A 187 7.30 21.22 4.67
CA LEU A 187 8.22 21.91 3.78
C LEU A 187 8.46 21.11 2.50
N ARG A 188 8.71 19.80 2.60
CA ARG A 188 8.85 18.92 1.43
C ARG A 188 7.57 18.80 0.60
N TYR A 189 6.40 18.81 1.23
CA TYR A 189 5.12 18.85 0.54
C TYR A 189 5.03 20.07 -0.38
N ARG A 190 5.29 21.26 0.18
CA ARG A 190 5.23 22.54 -0.54
C ARG A 190 6.23 22.62 -1.68
N ASP A 191 7.47 22.19 -1.44
CA ASP A 191 8.49 22.14 -2.48
C ASP A 191 8.07 21.16 -3.60
N GLY A 192 7.60 19.96 -3.23
CA GLY A 192 7.19 18.93 -4.16
C GLY A 192 5.99 19.28 -5.06
N LEU A 193 5.18 20.29 -4.71
CA LEU A 193 4.12 20.80 -5.60
C LEU A 193 4.68 21.31 -6.93
N GLN A 194 5.96 21.69 -6.97
CA GLN A 194 6.59 22.12 -8.21
C GLN A 194 6.59 21.06 -9.30
N PHE A 195 6.62 19.77 -8.93
CA PHE A 195 6.66 18.66 -9.87
C PHE A 195 5.31 18.36 -10.50
N GLY A 196 4.21 18.80 -9.89
CA GLY A 196 2.85 18.53 -10.37
C GLY A 196 2.12 19.74 -10.93
N LYS A 197 2.84 20.78 -11.38
CA LYS A 197 2.24 21.97 -12.00
C LYS A 197 1.52 21.68 -13.31
N GLU A 198 1.95 20.65 -14.03
CA GLU A 198 1.40 20.24 -15.33
C GLU A 198 0.38 19.10 -15.20
N LEU A 199 0.10 18.63 -13.97
CA LEU A 199 -0.90 17.60 -13.73
C LEU A 199 -2.30 18.09 -14.07
N LEU A 200 -3.16 17.17 -14.51
CA LEU A 200 -4.56 17.49 -14.67
C LEU A 200 -5.19 17.72 -13.28
N PRO A 201 -6.24 18.55 -13.16
CA PRO A 201 -6.93 18.74 -11.88
C PRO A 201 -7.48 17.45 -11.26
N THR A 202 -7.68 16.41 -12.08
CA THR A 202 -8.12 15.06 -11.69
C THR A 202 -7.00 14.22 -11.08
N ASP A 203 -5.74 14.56 -11.35
CA ASP A 203 -4.59 13.82 -10.86
C ASP A 203 -4.23 14.25 -9.44
N ILE A 204 -3.66 13.31 -8.69
CA ILE A 204 -3.19 13.54 -7.32
C ILE A 204 -1.76 14.08 -7.38
N GLN A 205 -1.43 15.07 -6.55
CA GLN A 205 -0.08 15.62 -6.49
C GLN A 205 0.91 14.57 -5.99
N TYR A 206 2.11 14.53 -6.59
CA TYR A 206 3.16 13.58 -6.19
C TYR A 206 3.55 13.71 -4.71
N SER A 207 3.47 14.92 -4.16
CA SER A 207 3.89 15.23 -2.80
C SER A 207 2.78 15.10 -1.74
N ASP A 208 1.53 14.80 -2.11
CA ASP A 208 0.38 14.79 -1.18
C ASP A 208 0.58 13.86 0.02
N ASN A 209 1.29 12.75 -0.16
CA ASN A 209 1.56 11.82 0.93
C ASN A 209 2.48 12.42 2.00
N TYR A 210 3.30 13.43 1.69
CA TYR A 210 4.05 14.16 2.72
C TYR A 210 3.12 14.91 3.66
N LEU A 211 2.13 15.61 3.09
CA LEU A 211 1.11 16.31 3.86
C LEU A 211 0.35 15.33 4.76
N LEU A 212 -0.13 14.22 4.19
CA LEU A 212 -0.91 13.23 4.95
C LEU A 212 -0.09 12.66 6.11
N LEU A 213 1.18 12.31 5.87
CA LEU A 213 2.09 11.87 6.94
C LEU A 213 2.31 12.96 7.99
N ALA A 214 2.53 14.21 7.58
CA ALA A 214 2.71 15.33 8.51
C ALA A 214 1.47 15.55 9.39
N VAL A 215 0.28 15.46 8.80
CA VAL A 215 -1.00 15.56 9.51
C VAL A 215 -1.18 14.39 10.48
N HIS A 216 -0.86 13.16 10.07
CA HIS A 216 -0.92 12.01 10.97
C HIS A 216 0.03 12.16 12.16
N LEU A 217 1.22 12.75 11.99
CA LEU A 217 2.10 13.07 13.12
C LEU A 217 1.49 14.12 14.07
N LEU A 218 0.81 15.15 13.54
CA LEU A 218 0.08 16.11 14.37
C LEU A 218 -1.06 15.44 15.16
N LEU A 219 -1.76 14.49 14.54
CA LEU A 219 -2.82 13.72 15.20
C LEU A 219 -2.26 12.77 16.26
N ASP A 220 -1.09 12.17 16.06
CA ASP A 220 -0.38 11.39 17.07
C ASP A 220 0.00 12.26 18.28
N VAL A 221 0.54 13.46 18.03
CA VAL A 221 0.87 14.44 19.08
C VAL A 221 -0.38 14.89 19.82
N TRP A 222 -1.48 15.20 19.10
CA TRP A 222 -2.78 15.50 19.71
C TRP A 222 -3.28 14.34 20.55
N SER A 223 -3.13 13.09 20.09
CA SER A 223 -3.55 11.91 20.85
C SER A 223 -2.77 11.77 22.17
N LYS A 224 -1.47 12.08 22.17
CA LYS A 224 -0.60 12.05 23.36
C LYS A 224 -0.86 13.23 24.32
N THR A 225 -1.03 14.45 23.80
CA THR A 225 -1.09 15.69 24.60
C THR A 225 -2.51 16.13 24.95
N LYS A 226 -3.49 15.73 24.13
CA LYS A 226 -4.87 16.26 24.11
C LYS A 226 -4.97 17.77 23.85
N ASP A 227 -3.91 18.40 23.35
CA ASP A 227 -3.93 19.82 22.98
C ASP A 227 -4.52 20.03 21.58
N ASP A 228 -5.69 20.64 21.53
CA ASP A 228 -6.46 20.92 20.33
C ASP A 228 -5.74 21.83 19.32
N VAL A 229 -4.70 22.56 19.72
CA VAL A 229 -3.87 23.34 18.80
C VAL A 229 -3.33 22.46 17.67
N HIS A 230 -2.93 21.22 17.96
CA HIS A 230 -2.40 20.29 16.94
C HIS A 230 -3.48 19.80 15.98
N LEU A 231 -4.69 19.57 16.47
CA LEU A 231 -5.83 19.18 15.66
C LEU A 231 -6.28 20.32 14.74
N TRP A 232 -6.30 21.56 15.22
CA TRP A 232 -6.58 22.73 14.37
C TRP A 232 -5.48 22.97 13.33
N ARG A 233 -4.20 22.78 13.67
CA ARG A 233 -3.10 22.83 12.70
C ARG A 233 -3.30 21.79 11.58
N ALA A 234 -3.67 20.56 11.93
CA ALA A 234 -3.99 19.52 10.95
C ALA A 234 -5.12 19.96 10.00
N ILE A 235 -6.22 20.48 10.52
CA ILE A 235 -7.35 21.00 9.72
C ILE A 235 -6.89 22.11 8.77
N VAL A 236 -6.15 23.10 9.26
CA VAL A 236 -5.65 24.22 8.44
C VAL A 236 -4.76 23.73 7.31
N HIS A 237 -3.86 22.77 7.56
CA HIS A 237 -3.00 22.23 6.52
C HIS A 237 -3.78 21.46 5.45
N LEU A 238 -4.79 20.68 5.84
CA LEU A 238 -5.66 19.98 4.89
C LEU A 238 -6.50 20.96 4.06
N GLU A 239 -7.06 22.00 4.68
CA GLU A 239 -7.83 23.06 3.99
C GLU A 239 -7.01 23.80 2.93
N LEU A 240 -5.76 24.14 3.27
CA LEU A 240 -4.86 24.77 2.31
C LEU A 240 -4.55 23.83 1.14
N ALA A 241 -4.27 22.56 1.43
CA ALA A 241 -3.88 21.58 0.43
C ALA A 241 -4.98 21.21 -0.56
N ILE A 242 -6.27 21.30 -0.18
CA ILE A 242 -7.38 21.04 -1.11
C ILE A 242 -7.34 21.98 -2.31
N ARG A 243 -6.77 23.18 -2.17
CA ARG A 243 -6.63 24.15 -3.27
C ARG A 243 -5.62 23.69 -4.32
N ASP A 244 -4.57 23.00 -3.88
CA ASP A 244 -3.49 22.50 -4.73
C ASP A 244 -3.77 21.06 -5.23
N SER A 245 -4.58 20.30 -4.48
CA SER A 245 -4.87 18.88 -4.69
C SER A 245 -6.37 18.60 -4.66
N VAL A 246 -7.12 19.28 -5.53
CA VAL A 246 -8.59 19.30 -5.55
C VAL A 246 -9.22 17.90 -5.64
N SER A 247 -8.57 16.97 -6.35
CA SER A 247 -9.11 15.62 -6.54
C SER A 247 -8.65 14.59 -5.49
N ASN A 248 -7.84 14.98 -4.51
CA ASN A 248 -7.35 14.04 -3.51
C ASN A 248 -8.43 13.68 -2.49
N TYR A 249 -9.01 12.49 -2.65
CA TYR A 249 -10.06 11.97 -1.77
C TYR A 249 -9.57 11.69 -0.35
N GLN A 250 -8.30 11.34 -0.14
CA GLN A 250 -7.76 11.03 1.19
C GLN A 250 -7.73 12.29 2.06
N ILE A 251 -7.32 13.42 1.48
CA ILE A 251 -7.36 14.74 2.14
C ILE A 251 -8.80 15.11 2.50
N LYS A 252 -9.75 14.97 1.56
CA LYS A 252 -11.18 15.26 1.80
C LYS A 252 -11.77 14.40 2.91
N LEU A 253 -11.56 13.08 2.85
CA LEU A 253 -12.05 12.14 3.86
C LEU A 253 -11.48 12.43 5.24
N LEU A 254 -10.18 12.72 5.33
CA LEU A 254 -9.55 13.05 6.59
C LEU A 254 -10.10 14.36 7.15
N LEU A 255 -10.22 15.40 6.31
CA LEU A 255 -10.77 16.70 6.71
C LEU A 255 -12.21 16.59 7.21
N ILE A 256 -13.08 15.87 6.51
CA ILE A 256 -14.46 15.56 6.95
C ILE A 256 -14.44 14.93 8.35
N ARG A 257 -13.59 13.92 8.59
CA ARG A 257 -13.50 13.27 9.90
C ARG A 257 -13.06 14.23 11.01
N LEU A 258 -12.06 15.08 10.75
CA LEU A 258 -11.59 16.05 11.74
C LEU A 258 -12.65 17.12 12.02
N TYR A 259 -13.39 17.56 11.00
CA TYR A 259 -14.50 18.48 11.12
C TYR A 259 -15.66 17.92 11.93
N CYS A 260 -16.13 16.72 11.59
CA CYS A 260 -17.14 16.02 12.38
C CYS A 260 -16.70 15.81 13.82
N ARG A 261 -15.41 15.49 14.06
CA ARG A 261 -14.87 15.34 15.41
C ARG A 261 -14.91 16.64 16.23
N LYS A 262 -14.83 17.80 15.58
CA LYS A 262 -14.98 19.13 16.18
C LYS A 262 -16.42 19.66 16.20
N GLY A 263 -17.38 18.88 15.71
CA GLY A 263 -18.76 19.30 15.59
C GLY A 263 -19.00 20.38 14.53
N VAL A 264 -18.07 20.52 13.59
CA VAL A 264 -18.17 21.47 12.48
C VAL A 264 -18.66 20.71 11.26
N PHE A 265 -19.95 20.74 10.95
CA PHE A 265 -20.48 20.01 9.80
C PHE A 265 -20.60 20.87 8.54
N GLY A 266 -20.69 22.20 8.65
CA GLY A 266 -20.98 23.10 7.53
C GLY A 266 -20.16 22.87 6.25
N PRO A 267 -18.84 22.66 6.31
CA PRO A 267 -18.01 22.37 5.13
C PRO A 267 -18.13 20.93 4.59
N CYS A 268 -18.60 19.98 5.39
CA CYS A 268 -18.57 18.55 5.06
C CYS A 268 -19.40 18.18 3.81
N PRO A 269 -20.62 18.71 3.58
CA PRO A 269 -21.38 18.43 2.37
C PRO A 269 -20.63 18.77 1.08
N ALA A 270 -20.00 19.96 1.01
CA ALA A 270 -19.25 20.37 -0.16
C ALA A 270 -18.02 19.46 -0.43
N LEU A 271 -17.35 19.03 0.64
CA LEU A 271 -16.24 18.08 0.55
C LEU A 271 -16.71 16.70 0.08
N TYR A 272 -17.86 16.24 0.59
CA TYR A 272 -18.45 14.95 0.24
C TYR A 272 -18.93 14.93 -1.22
N ASP A 273 -19.68 15.96 -1.64
CA ASP A 273 -20.16 16.12 -3.01
C ASP A 273 -18.98 16.23 -3.99
N GLY A 274 -17.91 16.91 -3.60
CA GLY A 274 -16.69 17.03 -4.39
C GLY A 274 -15.91 15.72 -4.56
N MET A 275 -16.24 14.63 -3.86
CA MET A 275 -15.69 13.29 -4.13
C MET A 275 -16.52 12.51 -5.16
N GLU A 276 -17.68 13.04 -5.58
CA GLU A 276 -18.60 12.41 -6.51
C GLU A 276 -18.99 10.96 -6.15
N ILE A 277 -19.30 10.72 -4.87
CA ILE A 277 -19.70 9.40 -4.36
C ILE A 277 -21.02 8.96 -5.03
N LYS A 278 -20.96 7.88 -5.82
CA LYS A 278 -22.05 7.37 -6.68
C LYS A 278 -22.23 5.86 -6.49
N HIS A 279 -23.47 5.39 -6.67
CA HIS A 279 -23.84 3.97 -6.67
C HIS A 279 -23.24 3.18 -5.50
N ILE A 280 -22.48 2.12 -5.78
CA ILE A 280 -21.85 1.23 -4.79
C ILE A 280 -20.94 1.96 -3.79
N MET A 281 -20.43 3.15 -4.14
CA MET A 281 -19.65 3.95 -3.20
C MET A 281 -20.49 4.49 -2.03
N ASN A 282 -21.81 4.63 -2.19
CA ASN A 282 -22.69 5.01 -1.07
C ASN A 282 -22.78 3.91 -0.01
N ASP A 283 -22.70 2.65 -0.42
CA ASP A 283 -22.67 1.51 0.52
C ASP A 283 -21.33 1.46 1.27
N THR A 284 -20.22 1.63 0.55
CA THR A 284 -18.88 1.49 1.14
C THR A 284 -18.39 2.73 1.89
N LEU A 285 -18.69 3.95 1.42
CA LEU A 285 -18.19 5.21 1.99
C LEU A 285 -19.28 6.08 2.61
N GLY A 286 -20.55 5.82 2.33
CA GLY A 286 -21.65 6.67 2.78
C GLY A 286 -21.76 6.79 4.30
N HIS A 287 -21.39 5.73 5.02
CA HIS A 287 -21.37 5.71 6.48
C HIS A 287 -20.39 6.72 7.12
N ILE A 288 -19.41 7.21 6.35
CA ILE A 288 -18.39 8.16 6.85
C ILE A 288 -19.02 9.49 7.26
N VAL A 289 -19.99 9.97 6.49
CA VAL A 289 -20.70 11.24 6.79
C VAL A 289 -22.04 10.96 7.47
N SER A 290 -22.69 9.84 7.12
CA SER A 290 -24.04 9.57 7.58
C SER A 290 -24.16 9.25 9.06
N ASN A 291 -23.11 8.76 9.70
CA ASN A 291 -23.12 8.58 11.15
C ASN A 291 -23.03 9.91 11.92
N ASP A 292 -22.30 10.88 11.37
CA ASP A 292 -22.02 12.15 12.06
C ASP A 292 -23.12 13.19 11.79
N VAL A 293 -23.72 13.21 10.60
CA VAL A 293 -24.74 14.21 10.22
C VAL A 293 -25.94 14.24 11.19
N ILE A 294 -26.48 13.08 11.58
CA ILE A 294 -27.56 13.01 12.58
C ILE A 294 -27.05 13.46 13.93
N ARG A 295 -25.88 12.97 14.36
CA ARG A 295 -25.32 13.24 15.69
C ARG A 295 -25.04 14.71 15.90
N LEU A 296 -24.71 15.43 14.83
CA LEU A 296 -24.46 16.87 14.82
C LEU A 296 -25.74 17.70 14.62
N GLY A 297 -26.91 17.07 14.49
CA GLY A 297 -28.22 17.75 14.43
C GLY A 297 -28.63 18.24 13.04
N HIS A 298 -27.95 17.81 11.98
CA HIS A 298 -28.22 18.21 10.59
C HIS A 298 -29.29 17.30 9.94
N PHE A 299 -30.52 17.35 10.48
CA PHE A 299 -31.58 16.40 10.11
C PHE A 299 -32.05 16.51 8.66
N MET A 300 -32.00 17.71 8.06
CA MET A 300 -32.41 17.91 6.67
C MET A 300 -31.42 17.25 5.71
N GLU A 301 -30.13 17.49 5.93
CA GLU A 301 -29.02 16.90 5.17
C GLU A 301 -29.00 15.38 5.36
N ALA A 302 -29.20 14.92 6.59
CA ALA A 302 -29.35 13.50 6.91
C ALA A 302 -30.49 12.86 6.10
N GLY A 303 -31.67 13.49 6.08
CA GLY A 303 -32.83 13.01 5.33
C GLY A 303 -32.54 12.85 3.84
N THR A 304 -31.93 13.86 3.21
CA THR A 304 -31.54 13.82 1.79
C THR A 304 -30.55 12.70 1.50
N MET A 305 -29.53 12.55 2.35
CA MET A 305 -28.50 11.55 2.17
C MET A 305 -29.04 10.13 2.34
N TYR A 306 -29.82 9.84 3.39
CA TYR A 306 -30.42 8.51 3.56
C TYR A 306 -31.43 8.18 2.48
N ALA A 307 -32.23 9.14 2.03
CA ALA A 307 -33.15 8.91 0.91
C ALA A 307 -32.40 8.49 -0.36
N THR A 308 -31.22 9.08 -0.60
CA THR A 308 -30.35 8.73 -1.73
C THR A 308 -29.78 7.32 -1.58
N MET A 309 -29.30 6.97 -0.37
CA MET A 309 -28.78 5.63 -0.07
C MET A 309 -29.85 4.55 -0.21
N VAL A 310 -31.05 4.76 0.36
CA VAL A 310 -32.19 3.83 0.24
C VAL A 310 -32.58 3.64 -1.22
N ARG A 311 -32.66 4.73 -2.00
CA ARG A 311 -32.97 4.65 -3.43
C ARG A 311 -31.96 3.78 -4.18
N PHE A 312 -30.67 3.92 -3.88
CA PHE A 312 -29.63 3.08 -4.46
C PHE A 312 -29.89 1.59 -4.21
N PHE A 313 -30.15 1.18 -2.96
CA PHE A 313 -30.39 -0.24 -2.65
C PHE A 313 -31.63 -0.80 -3.34
N VAL A 314 -32.73 -0.04 -3.40
CA VAL A 314 -33.96 -0.45 -4.09
C VAL A 314 -33.73 -0.64 -5.59
N VAL A 315 -33.00 0.30 -6.22
CA VAL A 315 -32.67 0.19 -7.65
C VAL A 315 -31.72 -0.98 -7.91
N ASN A 316 -30.67 -1.14 -7.09
CA ASN A 316 -29.70 -2.22 -7.22
C ASN A 316 -30.35 -3.61 -7.12
N GLN A 317 -31.32 -3.78 -6.22
CA GLN A 317 -32.06 -5.06 -6.11
C GLN A 317 -32.80 -5.41 -7.41
N LYS A 318 -33.41 -4.40 -8.05
CA LYS A 318 -34.10 -4.59 -9.34
C LYS A 318 -33.11 -4.90 -10.45
N GLU A 319 -32.05 -4.11 -10.59
CA GLU A 319 -31.02 -4.27 -11.63
C GLU A 319 -30.30 -5.62 -11.51
N ALA A 320 -29.96 -6.07 -10.29
CA ALA A 320 -29.34 -7.38 -10.06
C ALA A 320 -30.21 -8.53 -10.61
N SER A 321 -31.52 -8.46 -10.40
CA SER A 321 -32.47 -9.45 -10.92
C SER A 321 -32.53 -9.46 -12.45
N GLU A 322 -32.53 -8.29 -13.08
CA GLU A 322 -32.51 -8.15 -14.55
C GLU A 322 -31.18 -8.65 -15.16
N HIS A 323 -30.06 -8.41 -14.48
CA HIS A 323 -28.74 -8.90 -14.88
C HIS A 323 -28.63 -10.43 -14.74
N LEU A 324 -29.23 -11.02 -13.72
CA LEU A 324 -29.33 -12.47 -13.56
C LEU A 324 -30.08 -13.09 -14.74
N MET A 325 -31.27 -12.58 -15.07
CA MET A 325 -32.05 -13.02 -16.24
C MET A 325 -31.28 -12.87 -17.56
N SER A 326 -30.59 -11.74 -17.72
CA SER A 326 -29.77 -11.47 -18.90
C SER A 326 -28.59 -12.44 -19.02
N SER A 327 -27.98 -12.83 -17.90
CA SER A 327 -26.87 -13.79 -17.88
C SER A 327 -27.29 -15.15 -18.45
N TYR A 328 -28.52 -15.62 -18.15
CA TYR A 328 -29.09 -16.79 -18.79
C TYR A 328 -29.36 -16.57 -20.29
N LYS A 329 -29.95 -15.42 -20.66
CA LYS A 329 -30.26 -15.10 -22.07
C LYS A 329 -29.02 -15.05 -22.97
N PHE A 330 -27.91 -14.55 -22.45
CA PHE A 330 -26.65 -14.41 -23.20
C PHE A 330 -25.66 -15.56 -22.97
N GLY A 331 -26.08 -16.64 -22.28
CA GLY A 331 -25.22 -17.81 -22.04
C GLY A 331 -24.01 -17.57 -21.14
N SER A 332 -24.06 -16.53 -20.30
CA SER A 332 -23.00 -16.19 -19.34
C SER A 332 -23.11 -16.98 -18.04
N PHE A 333 -23.21 -18.31 -18.13
CA PHE A 333 -23.51 -19.19 -16.98
C PHE A 333 -22.47 -19.10 -15.86
N GLY A 334 -21.19 -18.91 -16.20
CA GLY A 334 -20.13 -18.74 -15.21
C GLY A 334 -20.25 -17.49 -14.34
N ARG A 335 -21.15 -16.54 -14.66
CA ARG A 335 -21.41 -15.33 -13.88
C ARG A 335 -22.65 -15.42 -13.00
N VAL A 336 -23.50 -16.43 -13.20
CA VAL A 336 -24.76 -16.61 -12.47
C VAL A 336 -24.51 -16.81 -10.99
N SER A 337 -23.53 -17.65 -10.63
CA SER A 337 -23.16 -17.92 -9.23
C SER A 337 -22.61 -16.72 -8.46
N TYR A 338 -22.28 -15.61 -9.15
CA TYR A 338 -21.83 -14.37 -8.52
C TYR A 338 -22.95 -13.33 -8.36
N LEU A 339 -24.14 -13.62 -8.92
CA LEU A 339 -25.32 -12.74 -8.91
C LEU A 339 -26.47 -13.31 -8.05
N GLU A 340 -26.41 -14.60 -7.70
CA GLU A 340 -27.20 -15.25 -6.64
C GLU A 340 -26.58 -14.96 -5.27
#